data_AF-A0A2E3AJ32-F1
#
_entry.id   AF-A0A2E3AJ32-F1
#
_cell.length_a   1.000
_cell.length_b   1.000
_cell.length_c   1.000
_cell.angle_alpha   90.00
_cell.angle_beta   90.00
_cell.angle_gamma   90.00
#
_symmetry.space_group_name_H-M   'P 1'
#
loop_
_entity.id
_entity.type
_entity.pdbx_description
1 polymer ?
#
loop_
_entity_poly.entity_id
_entity_poly.type
_entity_poly.pdbx_seq_one_letter_code
_entity_poly.pdbx_strand_id
1 'polypeptide(L)'
;VTNGEAIIIGLVAGILVVIGIMILDSAKIDDPVGAWPVHGLCGIWGGIATGIFGGHPIGAQIIGSIVIPIWAFVTMYIVFMALKAADMLRVSEEDELKGLDVSEHGMESYAGFQKN
;
A
#
# COMPACT_ATOMS: atom_id res chain seq x y z
N VAL A 1 20.79 9.34 11.72
CA VAL A 1 20.89 10.23 10.54
C VAL A 1 20.98 11.67 11.01
N THR A 2 21.66 12.54 10.27
CA THR A 2 21.71 13.99 10.48
C THR A 2 20.47 14.69 9.92
N ASN A 3 20.27 15.97 10.25
CA ASN A 3 19.14 16.75 9.71
C ASN A 3 19.17 16.84 8.18
N GLY A 4 20.35 16.99 7.57
CA GLY A 4 20.50 17.04 6.11
C GLY A 4 20.16 15.69 5.46
N GLU A 5 20.59 14.59 6.06
CA GLU A 5 20.25 13.24 5.60
C GLU A 5 18.74 12.97 5.71
N ALA A 6 18.09 13.40 6.79
CA ALA A 6 16.65 13.24 6.96
C ALA A 6 15.86 13.95 5.84
N ILE A 7 16.29 15.16 5.45
CA ILE A 7 15.69 15.89 4.32
C ILE A 7 15.85 15.10 3.02
N ILE A 8 17.05 14.55 2.76
CA ILE A 8 17.31 13.75 1.55
C ILE A 8 16.43 12.50 1.53
N ILE A 9 16.33 11.77 2.64
CA ILE A 9 15.51 10.56 2.76
C ILE A 9 14.04 10.88 2.45
N GLY A 10 13.51 11.97 3.02
CA GLY A 10 12.14 12.42 2.79
C GLY A 10 11.88 12.87 1.35
N LEU A 11 12.81 13.61 0.73
CA LEU A 11 12.70 14.03 -0.67
C LEU A 11 12.65 12.82 -1.62
N VAL A 12 13.54 11.85 -1.43
CA VAL A 12 13.55 10.63 -2.24
C VAL A 12 12.26 9.83 -2.03
N ALA A 13 11.78 9.68 -0.78
CA ALA A 13 10.50 9.02 -0.50
C ALA A 13 9.32 9.73 -1.19
N GLY A 14 9.28 11.06 -1.16
CA GLY A 14 8.25 11.86 -1.83
C GLY A 14 8.23 11.70 -3.35
N ILE A 15 9.39 11.52 -3.98
CA ILE A 15 9.46 11.20 -5.42
C ILE A 15 9.02 9.75 -5.68
N LEU A 16 9.50 8.81 -4.86
CA LEU A 16 9.20 7.39 -5.01
C LEU A 16 7.71 7.08 -4.87
N VAL A 17 7.00 7.70 -3.92
CA VAL A 17 5.56 7.47 -3.77
C VAL A 17 4.79 7.87 -5.02
N VAL A 18 5.11 9.03 -5.63
CA VAL A 18 4.44 9.49 -6.86
C VAL A 18 4.73 8.55 -8.02
N ILE A 19 6.00 8.15 -8.19
CA ILE A 19 6.38 7.16 -9.21
C ILE A 19 5.66 5.83 -8.97
N GLY A 20 5.58 5.38 -7.72
CA GLY A 20 4.90 4.14 -7.34
C GLY A 20 3.43 4.15 -7.73
N ILE A 21 2.71 5.24 -7.44
CA ILE A 21 1.32 5.44 -7.84
C ILE A 21 1.20 5.37 -9.37
N MET A 22 2.01 6.16 -10.10
CA MET A 22 1.98 6.18 -11.57
C MET A 22 2.24 4.80 -12.19
N ILE A 23 3.14 4.00 -11.60
CA ILE A 23 3.42 2.64 -12.06
C ILE A 23 2.19 1.74 -11.85
N LEU A 24 1.57 1.77 -10.67
CA LEU A 24 0.38 0.95 -10.40
C LEU A 24 -0.80 1.34 -11.29
N ASP A 25 -1.05 2.65 -11.44
CA ASP A 25 -2.08 3.18 -12.34
C ASP A 25 -1.84 2.73 -13.78
N SER A 26 -0.60 2.84 -14.27
CA SER A 26 -0.22 2.41 -15.62
C SER A 26 -0.39 0.90 -15.82
N ALA A 27 -0.22 0.12 -14.76
CA ALA A 27 -0.43 -1.33 -14.74
C ALA A 27 -1.91 -1.72 -14.54
N LYS A 28 -2.81 -0.74 -14.37
CA LYS A 28 -4.23 -0.96 -14.03
C LYS A 28 -4.42 -1.75 -12.74
N ILE A 29 -3.52 -1.53 -11.78
CA ILE A 29 -3.62 -2.07 -10.42
C ILE A 29 -4.21 -0.98 -9.55
N ASP A 30 -5.46 -1.17 -9.15
CA ASP A 30 -6.18 -0.23 -8.30
C ASP A 30 -5.81 -0.46 -6.82
N ASP A 31 -4.90 0.37 -6.31
CA ASP A 31 -4.60 0.50 -4.88
C ASP A 31 -5.34 1.74 -4.35
N PRO A 32 -6.55 1.57 -3.78
CA PRO A 32 -7.51 2.67 -3.61
C PRO A 32 -7.05 3.77 -2.66
N VAL A 33 -6.05 3.49 -1.81
CA VAL A 33 -5.48 4.46 -0.86
C VAL A 33 -3.99 4.71 -1.06
N GLY A 34 -3.39 4.09 -2.09
CA GLY A 34 -1.94 4.16 -2.33
C GLY A 34 -1.11 3.54 -1.20
N ALA A 35 -1.63 2.51 -0.53
CA ALA A 35 -0.97 1.87 0.61
C ALA A 35 0.39 1.28 0.22
N TRP A 36 0.51 0.66 -0.95
CA TRP A 36 1.76 0.04 -1.38
C TRP A 36 2.85 1.07 -1.73
N PRO A 37 2.59 2.12 -2.55
CA PRO A 37 3.57 3.18 -2.78
C PRO A 37 4.05 3.87 -1.50
N VAL A 38 3.14 4.17 -0.55
CA VAL A 38 3.47 4.87 0.70
C VAL A 38 4.20 3.96 1.69
N HIS A 39 3.69 2.76 1.97
CA HIS A 39 4.22 1.91 3.04
C HIS A 39 5.18 0.85 2.53
N GLY A 40 4.89 0.23 1.39
CA GLY A 40 5.75 -0.78 0.76
C GLY A 40 7.00 -0.15 0.16
N LEU A 41 6.85 0.65 -0.89
CA LEU A 41 7.96 1.21 -1.65
C LEU A 41 8.80 2.20 -0.81
N CYS A 42 8.17 3.17 -0.12
CA CYS A 42 8.94 4.08 0.73
C CYS A 42 9.48 3.39 1.98
N GLY A 43 8.85 2.32 2.46
CA GLY A 43 9.38 1.48 3.55
C GLY A 43 10.68 0.77 3.16
N ILE A 44 10.73 0.20 1.95
CA ILE A 44 11.95 -0.40 1.37
C ILE A 44 13.06 0.65 1.28
N TRP A 45 12.75 1.83 0.74
CA TRP A 45 13.71 2.93 0.68
C TRP A 45 14.19 3.36 2.06
N GLY A 46 13.28 3.53 3.02
CA GLY A 46 13.61 3.89 4.40
C GLY A 46 14.55 2.89 5.05
N GLY A 47 14.28 1.58 4.91
CA GLY A 47 15.13 0.52 5.39
C GLY A 47 16.55 0.60 4.81
N ILE A 48 16.67 0.69 3.48
CA ILE A 48 17.97 0.85 2.81
C ILE A 48 18.69 2.13 3.26
N ALA A 49 17.96 3.25 3.35
CA ALA A 49 18.51 4.54 3.78
C ALA A 49 19.05 4.50 5.21
N THR A 50 18.46 3.71 6.12
CA THR A 50 19.04 3.51 7.46
C THR A 50 20.39 2.80 7.41
N GLY A 51 20.62 1.93 6.42
CA GLY A 51 21.93 1.31 6.19
C GLY A 51 22.96 2.27 5.60
N ILE A 52 22.52 3.22 4.77
CA ILE A 52 23.39 4.20 4.12
C ILE A 52 23.78 5.33 5.09
N PHE A 53 22.81 5.91 5.79
CA PHE A 53 22.98 7.13 6.59
C PHE A 53 22.87 6.88 8.11
N GLY A 54 22.26 5.78 8.53
CA GLY A 54 21.94 5.51 9.93
C GLY A 54 23.02 4.77 10.71
N GLY A 55 24.11 4.34 10.06
CA GLY A 55 25.16 3.56 10.70
C GLY A 55 24.78 2.09 10.99
N HIS A 56 23.69 1.61 10.39
CA HIS A 56 23.28 0.21 10.48
C HIS A 56 23.98 -0.66 9.43
N PRO A 57 24.18 -1.97 9.67
CA PRO A 57 24.78 -2.86 8.68
C PRO A 57 23.95 -2.89 7.38
N ILE A 58 24.51 -2.35 6.29
CA ILE A 58 23.80 -2.21 5.01
C ILE A 58 23.30 -3.55 4.47
N GLY A 59 24.07 -4.63 4.63
CA GLY A 59 23.65 -5.97 4.21
C GLY A 59 22.39 -6.44 4.93
N ALA A 60 22.30 -6.22 6.25
CA ALA A 60 21.12 -6.58 7.02
C ALA A 60 19.89 -5.73 6.62
N GLN A 61 20.08 -4.44 6.36
CA GLN A 61 19.01 -3.55 5.94
C GLN A 61 18.47 -3.89 4.54
N ILE A 62 19.34 -4.23 3.59
CA ILE A 62 18.93 -4.70 2.26
C ILE A 62 18.15 -6.01 2.37
N ILE A 63 18.66 -6.99 3.13
CA ILE A 63 17.99 -8.28 3.30
C ILE A 63 16.61 -8.07 3.93
N GLY A 64 16.51 -7.32 5.04
CA GLY A 64 15.23 -7.05 5.70
C GLY A 64 14.24 -6.32 4.80
N SER A 65 14.70 -5.29 4.08
CA SER A 65 13.87 -4.49 3.18
C SER A 65 13.33 -5.31 2.00
N ILE A 66 13.96 -6.41 1.61
CA ILE A 66 13.50 -7.28 0.52
C ILE A 66 12.67 -8.46 1.06
N VAL A 67 13.16 -9.12 2.11
CA VAL A 67 12.54 -10.34 2.65
C VAL A 67 11.18 -10.05 3.27
N ILE A 68 11.02 -8.94 4.00
CA ILE A 68 9.76 -8.61 4.69
C ILE A 68 8.62 -8.38 3.68
N PRO A 69 8.75 -7.52 2.65
CA PRO A 69 7.69 -7.35 1.66
C PRO A 69 7.39 -8.61 0.86
N ILE A 70 8.40 -9.42 0.51
CA ILE A 70 8.18 -10.70 -0.18
C ILE A 70 7.37 -11.65 0.70
N TRP A 71 7.76 -11.79 1.98
CA TRP A 71 7.04 -12.62 2.92
C TRP A 71 5.58 -12.15 3.09
N ALA A 72 5.38 -10.85 3.26
CA ALA A 72 4.04 -10.26 3.36
C ALA A 72 3.21 -10.52 2.08
N PHE A 73 3.80 -10.32 0.90
CA PHE A 73 3.13 -10.58 -0.37
C PHE A 73 2.73 -12.05 -0.52
N VAL A 74 3.65 -12.98 -0.30
CA VAL A 74 3.38 -14.43 -0.46
C VAL A 74 2.31 -14.90 0.52
N THR A 75 2.41 -14.50 1.79
CA THR A 75 1.44 -14.93 2.80
C THR A 75 0.05 -14.33 2.56
N MET A 76 -0.03 -13.03 2.22
CA MET A 76 -1.32 -12.39 1.92
C MET A 76 -1.91 -12.87 0.60
N TYR A 77 -1.09 -13.18 -0.39
CA TYR A 77 -1.56 -13.79 -1.63
C TYR A 77 -2.25 -15.14 -1.35
N ILE A 78 -1.66 -15.99 -0.50
CA ILE A 78 -2.28 -17.26 -0.10
C ILE A 78 -3.60 -17.02 0.63
N VAL A 79 -3.62 -16.12 1.61
CA VAL A 79 -4.83 -15.81 2.39
C VAL A 79 -5.95 -15.27 1.49
N PHE A 80 -5.66 -14.27 0.65
CA PHE A 80 -6.67 -13.67 -0.22
C PHE A 80 -7.15 -14.63 -1.31
N MET A 81 -6.29 -15.51 -1.84
CA MET A 81 -6.74 -16.57 -2.75
C MET A 81 -7.65 -17.58 -2.05
N ALA A 82 -7.37 -17.93 -0.79
CA ALA A 82 -8.25 -18.79 -0.01
C ALA A 82 -9.61 -18.13 0.29
N LEU A 83 -9.61 -16.86 0.71
CA LEU A 83 -10.86 -16.09 0.92
C LEU A 83 -11.66 -15.93 -0.37
N LYS A 84 -10.98 -15.70 -1.50
CA LYS A 84 -11.62 -15.64 -2.82
C LYS A 84 -12.25 -16.98 -3.19
N ALA A 85 -11.56 -18.09 -2.96
CA ALA A 85 -12.09 -19.42 -3.23
C ALA A 85 -13.30 -19.79 -2.35
N ALA A 86 -13.41 -19.17 -1.16
CA ALA A 86 -14.54 -19.31 -0.26
C ALA A 86 -15.68 -18.29 -0.51
N ASP A 87 -15.56 -17.44 -1.55
CA ASP A 87 -16.50 -16.35 -1.86
C ASP A 87 -16.66 -15.33 -0.70
N MET A 88 -15.56 -15.06 0.02
CA MET A 88 -15.53 -14.17 1.20
C MET A 88 -14.73 -12.88 0.99
N LEU A 89 -14.08 -12.71 -0.15
CA LEU A 89 -13.12 -11.61 -0.35
C LEU A 89 -13.77 -10.29 -0.80
N ARG A 90 -14.84 -10.34 -1.61
CA ARG A 90 -15.53 -9.16 -2.15
C ARG A 90 -17.03 -9.29 -1.95
N VAL A 91 -17.70 -8.15 -1.84
CA VAL A 91 -19.17 -8.07 -1.82
C VAL A 91 -19.76 -8.40 -3.20
N SER A 92 -21.08 -8.57 -3.26
CA SER A 92 -21.79 -8.77 -4.52
C SER A 92 -21.64 -7.55 -5.45
N GLU A 93 -21.76 -7.75 -6.76
CA GLU A 93 -21.71 -6.64 -7.73
C GLU A 93 -22.85 -5.63 -7.51
N GLU A 94 -24.02 -6.11 -7.07
CA GLU A 94 -25.15 -5.26 -6.69
C GLU A 94 -24.79 -4.34 -5.51
N ASP A 95 -24.20 -4.91 -4.46
CA ASP A 95 -23.78 -4.16 -3.27
C ASP A 95 -22.61 -3.21 -3.56
N GLU A 96 -21.69 -3.62 -4.44
CA GLU A 96 -20.58 -2.78 -4.89
C GLU A 96 -21.09 -1.54 -5.64
N LEU A 97 -22.09 -1.69 -6.53
CA LEU A 97 -22.69 -0.58 -7.27
C LEU A 97 -23.54 0.34 -6.38
N LYS A 98 -24.25 -0.23 -5.39
CA LYS A 98 -25.08 0.52 -4.44
C LYS A 98 -24.26 1.29 -3.41
N GLY A 99 -23.09 0.75 -3.05
CA GLY A 99 -22.17 1.29 -2.05
C GLY A 99 -22.37 0.68 -0.66
N LEU A 100 -21.24 0.35 0.00
CA LEU A 100 -21.23 -0.40 1.26
C LEU A 100 -21.83 0.35 2.46
N ASP A 101 -21.89 1.67 2.42
CA ASP A 101 -22.58 2.44 3.47
C ASP A 101 -24.08 2.09 3.51
N VAL A 102 -24.69 1.91 2.33
CA VAL A 102 -26.12 1.59 2.24
C VAL A 102 -26.36 0.10 2.42
N SER A 103 -25.56 -0.78 1.80
CA SER A 103 -25.79 -2.23 1.87
C SER A 103 -25.44 -2.83 3.23
N GLU A 104 -24.35 -2.41 3.87
CA GLU A 104 -23.90 -2.98 5.15
C GLU A 104 -24.36 -2.17 6.38
N HIS A 105 -24.52 -0.85 6.24
CA HIS A 105 -24.78 0.04 7.38
C HIS A 105 -26.16 0.72 7.34
N GLY A 106 -26.91 0.57 6.25
CA GLY A 106 -28.27 1.11 6.10
C GLY A 106 -28.34 2.63 6.15
N MET A 107 -27.23 3.32 5.85
CA MET A 107 -27.12 4.78 5.96
C MET A 107 -26.36 5.35 4.77
N GLU A 108 -26.68 6.60 4.40
CA GLU A 108 -25.86 7.36 3.46
C GLU A 108 -24.72 8.05 4.21
N SER A 109 -23.51 8.00 3.67
CA SER A 109 -22.35 8.72 4.22
C SER A 109 -22.46 10.23 4.04
N TYR A 110 -23.17 10.71 3.02
CA TYR A 110 -23.36 12.14 2.74
C TYR A 110 -24.79 12.44 2.29
N ALA A 111 -25.52 13.22 3.11
CA ALA A 111 -26.89 13.63 2.79
C ALA A 111 -26.94 14.45 1.48
N GLY A 112 -27.65 13.93 0.46
CA GLY A 112 -28.01 14.67 -0.76
C GLY A 112 -26.99 14.66 -1.89
N PHE A 113 -25.94 13.82 -1.83
CA PHE A 113 -24.89 13.73 -2.87
C PHE A 113 -24.89 12.43 -3.69
N GLN A 114 -25.70 11.42 -3.32
CA GLN A 114 -25.84 10.24 -4.16
C GLN A 114 -26.69 10.57 -5.39
N LYS A 115 -26.09 10.49 -6.58
CA LYS A 115 -26.80 10.63 -7.85
C LYS A 115 -27.69 9.39 -8.03
N ASN A 116 -28.98 9.63 -8.27
CA ASN A 116 -29.93 8.63 -8.77
C ASN A 116 -29.43 7.96 -10.04
#